data_AF-A0A3D3DB21-F1
#
_entry.id   AF-A0A3D3DB21-F1
#
_cell.length_a   1.000
_cell.length_b   1.000
_cell.length_c   1.000
_cell.angle_alpha   90.00
_cell.angle_beta   90.00
_cell.angle_gamma   90.00
#
_symmetry.space_group_name_H-M   'P 1'
#
loop_
_entity.id
_entity.type
_entity.pdbx_description
1 polymer ?
#
loop_
_entity_poly.entity_id
_entity_poly.type
_entity_poly.pdbx_seq_one_letter_code
_entity_poly.pdbx_strand_id
1 'polypeptide(L)'
;MNINENGVLVFILFISGGIICLFLFIKIGNWLRAKRLRKRFSKSRQAEKEAEKILKKNGYVILDAQKSKPLLITIGDKIHRYLVRIDYLARKRGKVYVVEVKSGEKIPYITNRETRRQMLEYYLAYQPSGILLLNMKNKSISEVKFQFESTIRQKVIKLVYFLAGAIFSLILYYLLQGGWR
;
A
#
# COMPACT_ATOMS: atom_id res chain seq x y z
N MET A 1 -14.48 -50.84 -49.96
CA MET A 1 -15.33 -50.55 -48.79
C MET A 1 -16.05 -49.25 -49.05
N ASN A 2 -17.34 -49.31 -49.43
CA ASN A 2 -18.15 -48.11 -49.66
C ASN A 2 -18.52 -47.54 -48.28
N ILE A 3 -17.94 -46.40 -47.92
CA ILE A 3 -18.29 -45.71 -46.67
C ILE A 3 -19.75 -45.27 -46.84
N ASN A 4 -20.66 -45.74 -45.98
CA ASN A 4 -22.06 -45.38 -46.00
C ASN A 4 -22.18 -43.84 -45.90
N GLU A 5 -22.75 -43.16 -46.91
CA GLU A 5 -22.89 -41.69 -46.93
C GLU A 5 -23.57 -41.15 -45.66
N ASN A 6 -24.51 -41.92 -45.11
CA ASN A 6 -25.19 -41.64 -43.84
C ASN A 6 -24.22 -41.60 -42.64
N GLY A 7 -23.19 -42.46 -42.63
CA GLY A 7 -22.17 -42.46 -41.58
C GLY A 7 -21.29 -41.22 -41.63
N VAL A 8 -20.97 -40.73 -42.83
CA VAL A 8 -20.22 -39.49 -43.03
C VAL A 8 -21.04 -38.28 -42.56
N LEU A 9 -22.34 -38.24 -42.90
CA LEU A 9 -23.24 -37.17 -42.47
C LEU A 9 -23.38 -37.11 -40.93
N VAL A 10 -23.58 -38.26 -40.27
CA VAL A 10 -23.66 -38.34 -38.81
C VAL A 10 -22.36 -37.85 -38.16
N PHE A 11 -21.21 -38.21 -38.73
CA PHE A 11 -19.92 -37.76 -38.22
C PHE A 11 -19.74 -36.23 -38.33
N ILE A 12 -20.13 -35.64 -39.47
CA ILE A 12 -20.09 -34.18 -39.68
C ILE A 12 -21.01 -33.45 -38.69
N LEU A 13 -22.23 -33.96 -38.47
CA LEU A 13 -23.17 -33.38 -37.51
C LEU A 13 -22.65 -33.46 -36.07
N PHE A 14 -22.00 -34.57 -35.71
CA PHE A 14 -21.40 -34.74 -34.39
C PHE A 14 -20.26 -33.73 -34.14
N ILE A 15 -19.34 -33.60 -35.09
CA ILE A 15 -18.21 -32.66 -34.99
C ILE A 15 -18.71 -31.21 -34.96
N SER A 16 -19.62 -30.84 -35.85
CA SER A 16 -20.18 -29.47 -35.89
C SER A 16 -20.96 -29.13 -34.61
N GLY A 17 -21.77 -30.07 -34.10
CA GLY A 17 -22.44 -29.93 -32.81
C GLY A 17 -21.48 -29.75 -31.65
N GLY A 18 -20.38 -30.54 -31.62
CA GLY A 18 -19.32 -30.40 -30.62
C GLY A 18 -18.65 -29.02 -30.64
N ILE A 19 -18.33 -28.50 -31.83
CA ILE A 19 -17.73 -27.18 -32.01
C ILE A 19 -18.68 -26.07 -31.54
N ILE A 20 -19.98 -26.16 -31.87
CA ILE A 20 -20.98 -25.18 -31.44
C ILE A 20 -21.12 -25.18 -29.91
N CYS A 21 -21.22 -26.36 -29.29
CA CYS A 21 -21.30 -26.49 -27.84
C CYS A 21 -20.06 -25.91 -27.13
N LEU A 22 -18.85 -26.18 -27.66
CA LEU A 22 -17.61 -25.62 -27.12
C LEU A 22 -17.58 -24.10 -27.24
N PHE A 23 -17.98 -23.55 -28.39
CA PHE A 23 -18.05 -22.11 -28.61
C PHE A 23 -19.03 -21.43 -27.65
N LEU A 24 -20.22 -22.00 -27.47
CA LEU A 24 -21.22 -21.50 -26.51
C LEU A 24 -20.70 -21.56 -25.07
N PHE A 25 -20.06 -22.66 -24.67
CA PHE A 25 -19.48 -22.81 -23.34
C PHE A 25 -18.43 -21.74 -23.04
N ILE A 26 -17.50 -21.49 -23.97
CA ILE A 26 -16.47 -20.45 -23.84
C ILE A 26 -17.13 -19.06 -23.74
N LYS A 27 -18.10 -18.76 -24.62
CA LYS A 27 -18.77 -17.45 -24.68
C LYS A 27 -19.56 -17.17 -23.39
N ILE A 28 -20.31 -18.15 -22.90
CA ILE A 28 -21.08 -18.06 -21.65
C ILE A 28 -20.12 -17.92 -20.44
N GLY A 29 -19.06 -18.72 -20.40
CA GLY A 29 -18.04 -18.64 -19.35
C GLY A 29 -17.38 -17.26 -19.28
N ASN A 30 -17.01 -16.70 -20.44
CA ASN A 30 -16.42 -15.37 -20.54
C ASN A 30 -17.42 -14.27 -20.16
N TRP A 31 -18.68 -14.39 -20.56
CA TRP A 31 -19.73 -13.42 -20.19
C TRP A 31 -20.00 -13.42 -18.68
N LEU A 32 -20.10 -14.60 -18.05
CA LEU A 32 -20.28 -14.72 -16.60
C LEU A 32 -19.07 -14.15 -15.84
N ARG A 33 -17.84 -14.43 -16.30
CA ARG A 33 -16.62 -13.84 -15.73
C ARG A 33 -16.65 -12.31 -15.84
N ALA A 34 -16.97 -11.78 -17.01
CA ALA A 34 -17.08 -10.34 -17.24
C ALA A 34 -18.16 -9.69 -16.36
N LYS A 35 -19.33 -10.34 -16.20
CA LYS A 35 -20.40 -9.85 -15.33
C LYS A 35 -19.99 -9.84 -13.86
N ARG A 36 -19.30 -10.87 -13.37
CA ARG A 36 -18.75 -10.92 -12.00
C ARG A 36 -17.71 -9.83 -11.78
N LEU A 37 -16.80 -9.62 -12.73
CA LEU A 37 -15.80 -8.56 -12.68
C LEU A 37 -16.48 -7.19 -12.62
N ARG A 38 -17.42 -6.90 -13.52
CA ARG A 38 -18.20 -5.64 -13.51
C ARG A 38 -18.89 -5.38 -12.18
N LYS A 39 -19.55 -6.40 -11.60
CA LYS A 39 -20.20 -6.29 -10.28
C LYS A 39 -19.19 -6.03 -9.15
N ARG A 40 -17.97 -6.56 -9.25
CA ARG A 40 -16.91 -6.30 -8.28
C ARG A 40 -16.37 -4.86 -8.41
N PHE A 41 -16.17 -4.38 -9.62
CA PHE A 41 -15.74 -3.00 -9.88
C PHE A 41 -16.77 -1.97 -9.43
N SER A 42 -18.07 -2.20 -9.68
CA SER A 42 -19.11 -1.27 -9.23
C SER A 42 -19.17 -1.17 -7.71
N LYS A 43 -19.07 -2.30 -7.00
CA LYS A 43 -18.96 -2.34 -5.53
C LYS A 43 -17.73 -1.58 -5.03
N SER A 44 -16.57 -1.75 -5.67
CA SER A 44 -15.34 -1.01 -5.31
C SER A 44 -15.54 0.50 -5.43
N ARG A 45 -16.11 0.95 -6.55
CA ARG A 45 -16.35 2.39 -6.80
C ARG A 45 -17.37 2.99 -5.85
N GLN A 46 -18.37 2.20 -5.43
CA GLN A 46 -19.33 2.62 -4.41
C GLN A 46 -18.65 2.73 -3.03
N ALA A 47 -17.82 1.75 -2.65
CA ALA A 47 -17.05 1.80 -1.41
C ALA A 47 -16.10 3.00 -1.38
N GLU A 48 -15.46 3.33 -2.51
CA GLU A 48 -14.63 4.54 -2.65
C GLU A 48 -15.43 5.82 -2.40
N LYS A 49 -16.62 5.97 -3.01
CA LYS A 49 -17.49 7.14 -2.80
C LYS A 49 -17.97 7.26 -1.36
N GLU A 50 -18.30 6.14 -0.72
CA GLU A 50 -18.68 6.14 0.69
C GLU A 50 -17.49 6.45 1.61
N ALA A 51 -16.30 5.97 1.26
CA ALA A 51 -15.07 6.25 1.99
C ALA A 51 -14.79 7.76 2.04
N GLU A 52 -14.90 8.43 0.89
CA GLU A 52 -14.75 9.87 0.80
C GLU A 52 -15.76 10.60 1.71
N LYS A 53 -17.02 10.17 1.75
CA LYS A 53 -18.04 10.74 2.64
C LYS A 53 -17.67 10.57 4.12
N ILE A 54 -17.19 9.39 4.51
CA ILE A 54 -16.78 9.11 5.90
C ILE A 54 -15.59 10.01 6.28
N LEU A 55 -14.59 10.13 5.40
CA LEU A 55 -13.43 10.99 5.62
C LEU A 55 -13.85 12.46 5.78
N LYS A 56 -14.67 12.97 4.86
CA LYS A 56 -15.21 14.35 4.94
C LYS A 56 -16.01 14.59 6.22
N LYS A 57 -16.89 13.66 6.61
CA LYS A 57 -17.67 13.72 7.87
C LYS A 57 -16.75 13.76 9.10
N ASN A 58 -15.59 13.12 9.03
CA ASN A 58 -14.59 13.13 10.11
C ASN A 58 -13.60 14.31 10.04
N GLY A 59 -13.87 15.31 9.20
CA GLY A 59 -13.07 16.54 9.10
C GLY A 59 -11.78 16.40 8.28
N TYR A 60 -11.70 15.39 7.42
CA TYR A 60 -10.60 15.26 6.46
C TYR A 60 -10.97 15.92 5.13
N VAL A 61 -10.01 16.64 4.56
CA VAL A 61 -10.08 17.18 3.18
C VAL A 61 -9.33 16.22 2.27
N ILE A 62 -9.99 15.70 1.23
CA ILE A 62 -9.31 14.88 0.22
C ILE A 62 -8.45 15.78 -0.67
N LEU A 63 -7.16 15.47 -0.76
CA LEU A 63 -6.20 16.15 -1.63
C LEU A 63 -6.09 15.45 -2.98
N ASP A 64 -6.12 14.11 -2.98
CA ASP A 64 -5.95 13.30 -4.18
C ASP A 64 -6.59 11.92 -3.99
N ALA A 65 -6.96 11.26 -5.07
CA ALA A 65 -7.56 9.93 -5.09
C ALA A 65 -6.83 9.05 -6.09
N GLN A 66 -6.55 7.80 -5.71
CA GLN A 66 -5.85 6.82 -6.54
C GLN A 66 -4.47 7.29 -7.05
N LYS A 67 -3.82 8.19 -6.32
CA LYS A 67 -2.53 8.79 -6.67
C LYS A 67 -1.44 7.73 -6.73
N SER A 68 -0.61 7.79 -7.77
CA SER A 68 0.59 6.96 -7.91
C SER A 68 1.84 7.82 -7.78
N LYS A 69 2.84 7.36 -7.03
CA LYS A 69 4.14 8.00 -6.92
C LYS A 69 5.25 7.01 -7.29
N PRO A 70 6.23 7.41 -8.13
CA PRO A 70 7.33 6.52 -8.46
C PRO A 70 8.29 6.35 -7.28
N LEU A 71 8.70 5.11 -7.06
CA LEU A 71 9.87 4.70 -6.30
C LEU A 71 10.92 4.23 -7.30
N LEU A 72 12.16 4.68 -7.15
CA LEU A 72 13.28 4.26 -7.98
C LEU A 72 14.16 3.32 -7.17
N ILE A 73 14.48 2.16 -7.75
CA ILE A 73 15.32 1.14 -7.14
C ILE A 73 16.51 0.94 -8.07
N THR A 74 17.72 1.16 -7.56
CA THR A 74 18.95 0.98 -8.33
C THR A 74 19.55 -0.39 -8.02
N ILE A 75 19.84 -1.18 -9.07
CA ILE A 75 20.50 -2.49 -8.96
C ILE A 75 21.68 -2.48 -9.94
N GLY A 76 22.91 -2.39 -9.40
CA GLY A 76 24.09 -2.08 -10.21
C GLY A 76 23.89 -0.74 -10.92
N ASP A 77 24.05 -0.71 -12.24
CA ASP A 77 23.86 0.51 -13.06
C ASP A 77 22.42 0.68 -13.59
N LYS A 78 21.49 -0.21 -13.21
CA LYS A 78 20.10 -0.17 -13.70
C LYS A 78 19.17 0.51 -12.71
N ILE A 79 18.34 1.43 -13.22
CA ILE A 79 17.24 2.06 -12.47
C ILE A 79 15.94 1.34 -12.81
N HIS A 80 15.29 0.78 -11.79
CA HIS A 80 13.97 0.19 -11.86
C HIS A 80 12.93 1.14 -11.27
N ARG A 81 11.91 1.47 -12.06
CA ARG A 81 10.80 2.34 -11.63
C ARG A 81 9.61 1.49 -11.20
N TYR A 82 9.20 1.64 -9.95
CA TYR A 82 8.01 1.04 -9.37
C TYR A 82 7.00 2.14 -9.01
N LEU A 83 5.69 1.90 -9.18
CA LEU A 83 4.66 2.89 -8.82
C LEU A 83 3.94 2.46 -7.54
N VAL A 84 4.04 3.29 -6.51
CA VAL A 84 3.30 3.14 -5.25
C VAL A 84 1.97 3.88 -5.37
N ARG A 85 0.88 3.12 -5.46
CA ARG A 85 -0.49 3.66 -5.56
C ARG A 85 -1.19 3.62 -4.21
N ILE A 86 -1.86 4.71 -3.86
CA ILE A 86 -2.66 4.84 -2.63
C ILE A 86 -4.12 5.11 -2.99
N ASP A 87 -5.07 4.78 -2.11
CA ASP A 87 -6.49 5.05 -2.37
C ASP A 87 -6.82 6.54 -2.25
N TYR A 88 -6.37 7.18 -1.17
CA TYR A 88 -6.51 8.63 -1.01
C TYR A 88 -5.31 9.27 -0.32
N LEU A 89 -5.10 10.54 -0.64
CA LEU A 89 -4.32 11.46 0.16
C LEU A 89 -5.28 12.45 0.81
N ALA A 90 -5.18 12.63 2.13
CA ALA A 90 -6.10 13.46 2.88
C ALA A 90 -5.38 14.40 3.85
N ARG A 91 -6.00 15.53 4.19
CA ARG A 91 -5.45 16.52 5.13
C ARG A 91 -6.43 16.78 6.26
N LYS A 92 -5.92 16.85 7.49
CA LYS A 92 -6.68 17.27 8.68
C LYS A 92 -5.77 18.01 9.65
N ARG A 93 -6.19 19.19 10.10
CA ARG A 93 -5.43 20.04 11.05
C ARG A 93 -3.97 20.25 10.62
N GLY A 94 -3.76 20.61 9.35
CA GLY A 94 -2.42 20.85 8.77
C GLY A 94 -1.58 19.61 8.49
N LYS A 95 -2.01 18.41 8.93
CA LYS A 95 -1.29 17.14 8.72
C LYS A 95 -1.81 16.41 7.50
N VAL A 96 -0.90 15.80 6.75
CA VAL A 96 -1.21 15.00 5.55
C VAL A 96 -1.14 13.52 5.90
N TYR A 97 -2.12 12.77 5.40
CA TYR A 97 -2.33 11.37 5.67
C TYR A 97 -2.50 10.60 4.36
N VAL A 98 -1.92 9.42 4.29
CA VAL A 98 -2.30 8.42 3.28
C VAL A 98 -3.49 7.65 3.83
N VAL A 99 -4.47 7.33 3.00
CA VAL A 99 -5.63 6.50 3.37
C VAL A 99 -5.65 5.24 2.53
N GLU A 100 -5.86 4.10 3.19
CA GLU A 100 -6.12 2.80 2.57
C GLU A 100 -7.53 2.36 2.97
N VAL A 101 -8.37 2.04 1.97
CA VAL A 101 -9.77 1.66 2.15
C VAL A 101 -9.90 0.14 2.06
N LYS A 102 -10.54 -0.46 3.06
CA LYS A 102 -10.78 -1.91 3.10
C LYS A 102 -12.28 -2.18 3.15
N SER A 103 -12.77 -2.84 2.10
CA SER A 103 -14.19 -3.18 1.92
C SER A 103 -14.58 -4.59 2.39
N GLY A 104 -13.62 -5.40 2.84
CA GLY A 104 -13.81 -6.83 3.16
C GLY A 104 -13.85 -7.13 4.66
N GLU A 105 -14.25 -8.36 5.02
CA GLU A 105 -14.39 -8.81 6.40
C GLU A 105 -13.05 -8.97 7.14
N LYS A 106 -11.99 -9.26 6.40
CA LYS A 106 -10.65 -9.29 6.96
C LYS A 106 -10.22 -7.86 7.21
N ILE A 107 -10.31 -7.45 8.48
CA ILE A 107 -9.52 -6.34 9.00
C ILE A 107 -8.06 -6.72 8.70
N PRO A 108 -7.34 -5.99 7.83
CA PRO A 108 -5.91 -6.19 7.70
C PRO A 108 -5.33 -5.69 9.01
N TYR A 109 -5.17 -6.61 9.96
CA TYR A 109 -4.47 -6.31 11.18
C TYR A 109 -3.04 -5.92 10.79
N ILE A 110 -2.53 -4.88 11.43
CA ILE A 110 -1.11 -4.53 11.37
C ILE A 110 -0.21 -5.69 11.84
N THR A 111 -0.76 -6.75 12.42
CA THR A 111 -0.02 -7.98 12.72
C THR A 111 0.35 -8.77 11.46
N ASN A 112 -0.40 -8.61 10.36
CA ASN A 112 -0.09 -9.25 9.09
C ASN A 112 1.18 -8.63 8.47
N ARG A 113 2.13 -9.50 8.10
CA ARG A 113 3.42 -9.11 7.50
C ARG A 113 3.27 -8.30 6.22
N GLU A 114 2.36 -8.69 5.33
CA GLU A 114 2.14 -8.01 4.05
C GLU A 114 1.51 -6.63 4.26
N THR A 115 0.55 -6.52 5.18
CA THR A 115 -0.01 -5.21 5.55
C THR A 115 1.07 -4.29 6.11
N ARG A 116 1.95 -4.77 7.00
CA ARG A 116 3.07 -3.96 7.51
C ARG A 116 4.00 -3.47 6.41
N ARG A 117 4.37 -4.36 5.48
CA ARG A 117 5.23 -4.01 4.34
C ARG A 117 4.58 -2.96 3.45
N GLN A 118 3.31 -3.14 3.11
CA GLN A 118 2.54 -2.17 2.32
C GLN A 118 2.44 -0.80 3.03
N MET A 119 2.16 -0.78 4.34
CA MET A 119 2.11 0.47 5.10
C MET A 119 3.47 1.16 5.16
N LEU A 120 4.56 0.39 5.31
CA LEU A 120 5.91 0.96 5.30
C LEU A 120 6.27 1.54 3.93
N GLU A 121 5.89 0.85 2.85
CA GLU A 121 6.07 1.34 1.49
C GLU A 121 5.35 2.67 1.25
N TYR A 122 4.10 2.79 1.69
CA TYR A 122 3.36 4.05 1.64
C TYR A 122 4.03 5.15 2.44
N TYR A 123 4.53 4.81 3.64
CA TYR A 123 5.24 5.76 4.49
C TYR A 123 6.51 6.29 3.81
N LEU A 124 7.32 5.39 3.23
CA LEU A 124 8.55 5.77 2.55
C LEU A 124 8.28 6.58 1.27
N ALA A 125 7.26 6.22 0.50
CA ALA A 125 6.91 6.91 -0.72
C ALA A 125 6.34 8.32 -0.45
N TYR A 126 5.40 8.46 0.49
CA TYR A 126 4.65 9.71 0.68
C TYR A 126 5.08 10.55 1.87
N GLN A 127 5.84 9.99 2.82
CA GLN A 127 6.24 10.63 4.08
C GLN A 127 5.06 11.33 4.80
N PRO A 128 3.91 10.67 4.98
CA PRO A 128 2.76 11.28 5.62
C PRO A 128 2.97 11.41 7.14
N SER A 129 2.15 12.23 7.79
CA SER A 129 2.06 12.30 9.26
C SER A 129 1.51 11.03 9.90
N GLY A 130 0.82 10.20 9.12
CA GLY A 130 0.26 8.91 9.53
C GLY A 130 -0.46 8.24 8.37
N ILE A 131 -0.80 6.96 8.53
CA ILE A 131 -1.60 6.22 7.54
C ILE A 131 -2.94 5.86 8.17
N LEU A 132 -4.02 6.16 7.48
CA LEU A 132 -5.38 5.89 7.92
C LEU A 132 -5.89 4.61 7.26
N LEU A 133 -6.21 3.62 8.07
CA LEU A 133 -6.91 2.42 7.65
C LEU A 133 -8.40 2.66 7.83
N LEU A 134 -9.13 2.82 6.73
CA LEU A 134 -10.58 2.97 6.73
C LEU A 134 -11.24 1.62 6.48
N ASN A 135 -11.97 1.14 7.48
CA ASN A 135 -12.77 -0.06 7.38
C ASN A 135 -14.22 0.29 7.01
N MET A 136 -14.67 -0.16 5.83
CA MET A 136 -16.01 0.16 5.33
C MET A 136 -17.12 -0.67 5.98
N LYS A 137 -16.80 -1.80 6.64
CA LYS A 137 -17.80 -2.66 7.32
C LYS A 137 -18.32 -2.00 8.59
N ASN A 138 -17.43 -1.50 9.44
CA ASN A 138 -17.76 -0.84 10.70
C ASN A 138 -17.65 0.70 10.65
N LYS A 139 -17.24 1.26 9.49
CA LYS A 139 -17.03 2.70 9.27
C LYS A 139 -16.02 3.33 10.24
N SER A 140 -15.03 2.56 10.70
CA SER A 140 -13.99 3.02 11.61
C SER A 140 -12.72 3.47 10.88
N ILE A 141 -12.04 4.47 11.43
CA ILE A 141 -10.73 4.92 10.97
C ILE A 141 -9.69 4.60 12.05
N SER A 142 -8.66 3.82 11.69
CA SER A 142 -7.52 3.54 12.56
C SER A 142 -6.27 4.20 12.01
N GLU A 143 -5.52 4.91 12.86
CA GLU A 143 -4.27 5.56 12.46
C GLU A 143 -3.07 4.66 12.77
N VAL A 144 -2.26 4.35 11.76
CA VAL A 144 -0.97 3.69 11.88
C VAL A 144 0.11 4.76 11.90
N LYS A 145 0.92 4.76 12.96
CA LYS A 145 2.11 5.60 13.09
C LYS A 145 3.34 4.72 13.15
N PHE A 146 4.36 5.10 12.39
CA PHE A 146 5.68 4.51 12.52
C PHE A 146 6.49 5.33 13.51
N GLN A 147 7.04 4.64 14.52
CA GLN A 147 8.02 5.19 15.43
C GLN A 147 9.36 4.57 15.05
N PHE A 148 10.30 5.42 14.66
CA PHE A 148 11.67 5.00 14.39
C PHE A 148 12.52 5.45 15.57
N GLU A 149 13.41 4.58 16.02
CA GLU A 149 14.37 4.96 17.05
C GLU A 149 15.23 6.11 16.55
N SER A 150 15.08 7.26 17.19
CA SER A 150 15.88 8.42 16.87
C SER A 150 17.27 8.26 17.49
N THR A 151 18.28 8.10 16.63
CA THR A 151 19.68 8.12 17.06
C THR A 151 20.11 9.50 17.55
N ILE A 152 19.28 10.55 17.38
CA ILE A 152 19.59 11.93 17.80
C ILE A 152 19.80 11.96 19.31
N ARG A 153 18.96 11.29 20.09
CA ARG A 153 19.13 11.22 21.55
C ARG A 153 20.49 10.63 21.92
N GLN A 154 20.90 9.56 21.24
CA GLN A 154 22.22 8.94 21.47
C GLN A 154 23.37 9.85 21.02
N LYS A 155 23.22 10.58 19.90
CA LYS A 155 24.21 11.56 19.43
C LYS A 155 24.36 12.74 20.39
N VAL A 156 23.25 13.25 20.93
CA VAL A 156 23.24 14.34 21.92
C VAL A 156 23.92 13.89 23.21
N ILE A 157 23.60 12.69 23.72
CA ILE A 157 24.26 12.13 24.91
C ILE A 157 25.77 12.00 24.67
N LYS A 158 26.20 11.48 23.51
CA LYS A 158 27.63 11.40 23.15
C LYS A 158 28.30 12.78 23.10
N LEU A 159 27.62 13.79 22.55
CA LEU A 159 28.13 15.16 22.50
C LEU A 159 28.28 15.75 23.91
N VAL A 160 27.33 15.51 24.81
CA VAL A 160 27.40 15.96 26.21
C VAL A 160 28.61 15.35 26.91
N TYR A 161 28.84 14.04 26.79
CA TYR A 161 30.02 13.40 27.38
C TYR A 161 31.34 13.90 26.77
N PHE A 162 31.36 14.17 25.46
CA PHE A 162 32.52 14.77 24.81
C PHE A 162 32.85 16.16 25.38
N LEU A 163 31.84 17.03 25.52
CA LEU A 163 32.02 18.37 26.11
C LEU A 163 32.45 18.30 27.58
N ALA A 164 31.87 17.39 28.37
CA ALA A 164 32.27 17.18 29.76
C ALA A 164 33.75 16.75 29.88
N GLY A 165 34.21 15.84 29.01
CA GLY A 165 35.61 15.43 28.95
C GLY A 165 36.56 16.56 28.54
N ALA A 166 36.15 17.42 27.59
CA ALA A 166 36.92 18.59 27.19
C ALA A 166 37.06 19.60 28.35
N ILE A 167 35.97 19.88 29.07
CA ILE A 167 35.99 20.76 30.26
C ILE A 167 36.87 20.17 31.36
N PHE A 168 36.73 18.87 31.65
CA PHE A 168 37.57 18.19 32.64
C PHE A 168 39.05 18.28 32.29
N SER A 169 39.40 18.09 31.01
CA SER A 169 40.78 18.19 30.54
C SER A 169 41.35 19.61 30.67
N LEU A 170 40.53 20.63 30.38
CA LEU A 170 40.91 22.03 30.58
C LEU A 170 41.14 22.35 32.07
N ILE A 171 40.25 21.90 32.95
CA ILE A 171 40.39 22.09 34.41
C ILE A 171 41.67 21.41 34.90
N LEU A 172 41.93 20.16 34.48
CA LEU A 172 43.14 19.43 34.85
C LEU A 172 44.41 20.14 34.38
N TYR A 173 44.40 20.66 33.14
CA TYR A 173 45.51 21.45 32.59
C TYR A 173 45.78 22.71 33.43
N TYR A 174 44.74 23.47 33.79
CA TYR A 174 44.87 24.66 34.63
C TYR A 174 45.40 24.33 36.02
N LEU A 175 44.92 23.26 36.64
CA LEU A 175 45.40 22.82 37.97
C LEU A 175 46.87 22.40 37.96
N LEU A 176 47.31 21.71 36.90
CA LEU A 176 48.71 21.29 36.74
C LEU A 176 49.65 22.48 36.48
N GLN A 177 49.19 23.53 35.79
CA GLN A 177 49.97 24.76 35.61
C GLN A 177 49.97 25.68 36.83
N GLY A 178 48.88 25.67 37.62
CA GLY A 178 48.76 26.45 38.85
C GLY A 178 49.51 25.87 40.06
N GLY A 179 49.93 24.60 40.01
CA GLY A 179 50.62 23.91 41.10
C GLY A 179 52.13 24.19 41.24
N TRP A 180 52.68 25.15 40.49
CA TRP A 180 54.11 25.50 40.52
C TRP A 180 54.37 27.00 40.69
N ARG A 181 53.63 27.65 41.61
CA ARG A 181 54.02 28.93 42.21
C ARG A 181 53.83 28.88 43.71
#